data_AF-A0A2Z3I3I1-F1
#
_entry.id   AF-A0A2Z3I3I1-F1
#
_cell.length_a   1.000
_cell.length_b   1.000
_cell.length_c   1.000
_cell.angle_alpha   90.00
_cell.angle_beta   90.00
_cell.angle_gamma   90.00
#
_symmetry.space_group_name_H-M   'P 1'
#
loop_
_entity.id
_entity.type
_entity.pdbx_description
1 polymer ?
#
loop_
_entity_poly.entity_id
_entity_poly.type
_entity_poly.pdbx_seq_one_letter_code
_entity_poly.pdbx_strand_id
1 'polypeptide(L)'
;MQIKFVFTITILLSLLMTACNNNSPKQQLMNGPWSGPFGTQMGLTKQQIEQYTTLAEIGTDGQTFAGQEVPNNYGLKFDSVVYSINSVEGLCALSLMTKSDEDIGILRQKIEDVFGKPTIERPGKYVTWDKKNLKPTILIAINYIPNGNVIKVFYPNADRCKLL
;
A
#
# COMPACT_ATOMS: atom_id res chain seq x y z
N MET A 1 -34.85 -33.57 56.08
CA MET A 1 -34.48 -34.67 55.16
C MET A 1 -34.21 -34.04 53.80
N GLN A 2 -32.94 -34.00 53.40
CA GLN A 2 -32.47 -33.20 52.25
C GLN A 2 -32.81 -33.87 50.92
N ILE A 3 -33.55 -33.15 50.06
CA ILE A 3 -33.83 -33.55 48.68
C ILE A 3 -32.68 -33.04 47.81
N LYS A 4 -31.91 -33.98 47.25
CA LYS A 4 -30.83 -33.69 46.29
C LYS A 4 -31.46 -33.37 44.93
N PHE A 5 -31.35 -32.12 44.50
CA PHE A 5 -31.62 -31.73 43.11
C PHE A 5 -30.43 -32.16 42.24
N VAL A 6 -30.64 -33.18 41.42
CA VAL A 6 -29.71 -33.55 40.33
C VAL A 6 -30.09 -32.71 39.12
N PHE A 7 -29.29 -31.69 38.84
CA PHE A 7 -29.38 -30.93 37.60
C PHE A 7 -28.78 -31.76 36.46
N THR A 8 -29.63 -32.32 35.61
CA THR A 8 -29.21 -32.87 34.32
C THR A 8 -28.97 -31.72 33.35
N ILE A 9 -27.70 -31.41 33.09
CA ILE A 9 -27.29 -30.44 32.06
C ILE A 9 -27.43 -31.13 30.71
N THR A 10 -28.49 -30.81 29.97
CA THR A 10 -28.64 -31.15 28.55
C THR A 10 -27.68 -30.26 27.75
N ILE A 11 -26.52 -30.81 27.36
CA ILE A 11 -25.61 -30.12 26.45
C ILE A 11 -26.24 -30.14 25.06
N LEU A 12 -26.83 -29.01 24.67
CA LEU A 12 -27.28 -28.75 23.32
C LEU A 12 -26.04 -28.59 22.44
N LEU A 13 -25.67 -29.66 21.73
CA LEU A 13 -24.61 -29.67 20.73
C LEU A 13 -25.10 -28.92 19.48
N SER A 14 -25.09 -27.59 19.54
CA SER A 14 -25.31 -26.74 18.37
C SER A 14 -24.17 -26.97 17.38
N LEU A 15 -24.51 -27.59 16.25
CA LEU A 15 -23.67 -27.62 15.06
C LEU A 15 -23.19 -26.19 14.77
N LEU A 16 -21.89 -25.93 14.97
CA LEU A 16 -21.25 -24.87 14.23
C LEU A 16 -21.38 -25.24 12.77
N MET A 17 -22.30 -24.57 12.07
CA MET A 17 -22.12 -24.37 10.65
C MET A 17 -20.79 -23.63 10.50
N THR A 18 -19.74 -24.38 10.17
CA THR A 18 -18.55 -23.82 9.55
C THR A 18 -19.04 -23.17 8.28
N ALA A 19 -19.37 -21.88 8.37
CA ALA A 19 -19.35 -21.02 7.22
C ALA A 19 -17.91 -21.11 6.70
N CYS A 20 -17.70 -21.96 5.71
CA CYS A 20 -16.58 -21.88 4.78
C CYS A 20 -16.70 -20.53 4.08
N ASN A 21 -16.33 -19.47 4.79
CA ASN A 21 -16.14 -18.18 4.19
C ASN A 21 -14.87 -18.35 3.36
N ASN A 22 -15.04 -18.37 2.05
CA ASN A 22 -13.99 -18.43 1.05
C ASN A 22 -13.13 -17.16 1.08
N ASN A 23 -12.49 -16.89 2.22
CA ASN A 23 -11.39 -15.95 2.31
C ASN A 23 -10.18 -16.65 1.73
N SER A 24 -10.14 -16.67 0.40
CA SER A 24 -8.87 -16.78 -0.32
C SER A 24 -7.89 -15.79 0.33
N PRO A 25 -6.61 -16.16 0.55
CA PRO A 25 -5.61 -15.31 1.21
C PRO A 25 -5.34 -13.95 0.51
N LYS A 26 -6.07 -13.62 -0.56
CA LYS A 26 -5.92 -12.40 -1.37
C LYS A 26 -6.75 -11.19 -0.90
N GLN A 27 -7.63 -11.33 0.10
CA GLN A 27 -8.55 -10.24 0.48
C GLN A 27 -8.35 -9.66 1.89
N GLN A 28 -7.41 -10.17 2.70
CA GLN A 28 -7.18 -9.66 4.06
C GLN A 28 -6.16 -8.50 4.15
N LEU A 29 -5.67 -7.98 3.03
CA LEU A 29 -4.65 -6.90 3.00
C LEU A 29 -5.21 -5.47 3.07
N MET A 30 -6.53 -5.28 3.23
CA MET A 30 -7.17 -4.02 2.78
C MET A 30 -8.09 -3.29 3.77
N ASN A 31 -7.85 -3.32 5.08
CA ASN A 31 -8.58 -2.47 6.02
C ASN A 31 -7.64 -1.53 6.78
N GLY A 32 -7.40 -0.36 6.17
CA GLY A 32 -6.63 0.76 6.72
C GLY A 32 -6.26 1.76 5.61
N PRO A 33 -5.86 3.00 5.95
CA PRO A 33 -5.36 4.00 4.99
C PRO A 33 -4.09 3.54 4.23
N TRP A 34 -3.60 2.33 4.51
CA TRP A 34 -2.38 1.73 4.00
C TRP A 34 -2.69 0.47 3.16
N SER A 35 -3.91 0.39 2.64
CA SER A 35 -4.42 -0.74 1.84
C SER A 35 -3.99 -0.70 0.35
N GLY A 36 -3.31 0.35 -0.09
CA GLY A 36 -2.91 0.51 -1.49
C GLY A 36 -1.60 -0.20 -1.86
N PRO A 37 -1.16 -0.10 -3.13
CA PRO A 37 0.16 -0.58 -3.55
C PRO A 37 1.24 -0.04 -2.63
N PHE A 38 2.17 -0.90 -2.21
CA PHE A 38 3.26 -0.55 -1.27
C PHE A 38 2.82 -0.18 0.14
N GLY A 39 1.59 -0.55 0.49
CA GLY A 39 1.05 -0.22 1.79
C GLY A 39 0.63 1.24 1.87
N THR A 40 0.45 1.97 0.77
CA THR A 40 -0.03 3.36 0.81
C THR A 40 -1.26 3.54 -0.05
N GLN A 41 -2.36 3.97 0.58
CA GLN A 41 -3.54 4.40 -0.13
C GLN A 41 -3.32 5.83 -0.62
N MET A 42 -3.51 6.08 -1.90
CA MET A 42 -3.63 7.45 -2.40
C MET A 42 -4.99 8.01 -2.00
N GLY A 43 -5.12 9.33 -1.97
CA GLY A 43 -6.31 10.00 -1.45
C GLY A 43 -6.18 10.47 -0.01
N LEU A 44 -5.12 10.07 0.69
CA LEU A 44 -4.91 10.45 2.09
C LEU A 44 -4.63 11.95 2.21
N THR A 45 -5.26 12.59 3.18
CA THR A 45 -4.94 13.98 3.50
C THR A 45 -3.56 14.07 4.13
N LYS A 46 -2.96 15.27 4.07
CA LYS A 46 -1.70 15.57 4.75
C LYS A 46 -1.74 15.16 6.23
N GLN A 47 -2.83 15.51 6.94
CA GLN A 47 -2.99 15.20 8.35
C GLN A 47 -3.03 13.69 8.64
N GLN A 48 -3.58 12.88 7.72
CA GLN A 48 -3.61 11.43 7.88
C GLN A 48 -2.23 10.81 7.72
N ILE A 49 -1.38 11.37 6.85
CA ILE A 49 0.01 10.93 6.68
C ILE A 49 0.86 11.38 7.88
N GLU A 50 0.64 12.60 8.37
CA GLU A 50 1.35 13.17 9.53
C GLU A 50 1.13 12.41 10.85
N GLN A 51 0.14 11.53 10.92
CA GLN A 51 -0.01 10.59 12.04
C GLN A 51 1.11 9.56 12.14
N TYR A 52 1.90 9.37 11.07
CA TYR A 52 2.91 8.32 10.98
C TYR A 52 4.30 8.84 10.65
N THR A 53 4.40 9.94 9.89
CA THR A 53 5.70 10.53 9.54
C THR A 53 5.61 12.04 9.53
N THR A 54 6.64 12.70 10.04
CA THR A 54 6.74 14.16 9.93
C THR A 54 6.99 14.54 8.48
N LEU A 55 6.15 15.44 7.96
CA LEU A 55 6.28 15.95 6.60
C LEU A 55 6.97 17.32 6.60
N ALA A 56 8.04 17.44 5.81
CA ALA A 56 8.72 18.69 5.53
C ALA A 56 8.44 19.11 4.09
N GLU A 57 7.94 20.32 3.88
CA GLU A 57 7.73 20.83 2.51
C GLU A 57 9.09 21.05 1.83
N ILE A 58 9.24 20.52 0.62
CA ILE A 58 10.49 20.61 -0.17
C ILE A 58 10.30 21.23 -1.55
N GLY A 59 9.05 21.54 -1.94
CA GLY A 59 8.70 22.24 -3.17
C GLY A 59 8.20 23.67 -2.91
N THR A 60 8.17 24.50 -3.94
CA THR A 60 7.49 25.81 -3.91
C THR A 60 6.01 25.71 -4.33
N ASP A 61 5.55 24.49 -4.61
CA ASP A 61 4.22 24.18 -5.11
C ASP A 61 3.17 23.98 -3.99
N GLY A 62 3.59 24.01 -2.72
CA GLY A 62 2.75 23.75 -1.55
C GLY A 62 2.23 22.31 -1.48
N GLN A 63 2.76 21.40 -2.29
CA GLN A 63 2.19 20.06 -2.52
C GLN A 63 3.23 18.95 -2.41
N THR A 64 4.53 19.27 -2.48
CA THR A 64 5.60 18.28 -2.41
C THR A 64 6.28 18.27 -1.04
N PHE A 65 6.26 17.13 -0.37
CA PHE A 65 6.75 16.93 0.99
C PHE A 65 7.74 15.77 1.07
N ALA A 66 8.86 15.97 1.76
CA ALA A 66 9.72 14.90 2.23
C ALA A 66 9.17 14.29 3.52
N GLY A 67 9.23 12.97 3.64
CA GLY A 67 8.98 12.25 4.89
C GLY A 67 10.13 11.29 5.21
N GLN A 68 10.11 10.74 6.42
CA GLN A 68 11.14 9.80 6.88
C GLN A 68 10.78 8.34 6.61
N GLU A 69 9.48 8.04 6.60
CA GLU A 69 9.00 6.68 6.51
C GLU A 69 7.82 6.60 5.56
N VAL A 70 7.66 5.45 4.92
CA VAL A 70 6.38 5.02 4.37
C VAL A 70 5.83 3.96 5.32
N PRO A 71 4.63 4.18 5.88
CA PRO A 71 3.93 3.11 6.59
C PRO A 71 3.64 2.01 5.58
N ASN A 72 4.44 0.95 5.60
CA ASN A 72 4.30 -0.17 4.69
C ASN A 72 4.19 -1.47 5.48
N ASN A 73 3.32 -2.37 5.01
CA ASN A 73 3.12 -3.67 5.64
C ASN A 73 4.22 -4.68 5.26
N TYR A 74 5.30 -4.21 4.61
CA TYR A 74 6.36 -5.05 4.05
C TYR A 74 7.67 -4.98 4.84
N GLY A 75 7.77 -4.09 5.84
CA GLY A 75 9.00 -3.88 6.61
C GLY A 75 10.15 -3.28 5.80
N LEU A 76 9.85 -2.73 4.61
CA LEU A 76 10.85 -2.15 3.72
C LEU A 76 11.28 -0.77 4.21
N LYS A 77 12.58 -0.49 4.08
CA LYS A 77 13.15 0.83 4.38
C LYS A 77 13.53 1.52 3.08
N PHE A 78 13.30 2.83 3.04
CA PHE A 78 13.63 3.67 1.90
C PHE A 78 14.62 4.73 2.35
N ASP A 79 15.64 4.97 1.54
CA ASP A 79 16.63 6.03 1.74
C ASP A 79 16.00 7.42 1.60
N SER A 80 14.93 7.54 0.82
CA SER A 80 14.19 8.79 0.62
C SER A 80 12.73 8.50 0.32
N VAL A 81 11.85 9.33 0.88
CA VAL A 81 10.41 9.28 0.69
C VAL A 81 9.90 10.68 0.36
N VAL A 82 9.23 10.82 -0.79
CA VAL A 82 8.62 12.06 -1.25
C VAL A 82 7.15 11.83 -1.55
N TYR A 83 6.31 12.63 -0.89
CA TYR A 83 4.87 12.66 -1.02
C TYR A 83 4.45 13.85 -1.87
N SER A 84 3.56 13.64 -2.82
CA SER A 84 2.86 14.72 -3.52
C SER A 84 1.38 14.70 -3.12
N ILE A 85 0.95 15.74 -2.39
CA ILE A 85 -0.35 15.81 -1.72
C ILE A 85 -1.08 17.07 -2.19
N ASN A 86 -2.19 16.88 -2.89
CA ASN A 86 -3.07 17.95 -3.34
C ASN A 86 -4.13 18.26 -2.27
N SER A 87 -4.54 19.53 -2.12
CA SER A 87 -5.58 19.94 -1.16
C SER A 87 -6.98 19.40 -1.47
N VAL A 88 -7.27 19.10 -2.74
CA VAL A 88 -8.57 18.57 -3.20
C VAL A 88 -8.61 17.06 -3.12
N GLU A 89 -7.51 16.40 -3.48
CA GLU A 89 -7.49 14.94 -3.69
C GLU A 89 -6.66 14.18 -2.68
N GLY A 90 -5.92 14.86 -1.80
CA GLY A 90 -4.95 14.23 -0.93
C GLY A 90 -3.74 13.69 -1.71
N LEU A 91 -3.14 12.63 -1.18
CA LEU A 91 -1.95 11.99 -1.76
C LEU A 91 -2.23 11.51 -3.18
N CYS A 92 -1.52 12.05 -4.16
CA CYS A 92 -1.69 11.72 -5.57
C CYS A 92 -0.45 11.08 -6.21
N ALA A 93 0.73 11.24 -5.60
CA ALA A 93 1.92 10.50 -5.96
C ALA A 93 2.83 10.23 -4.75
N LEU A 94 3.54 9.11 -4.82
CA LEU A 94 4.57 8.70 -3.87
C LEU A 94 5.82 8.32 -4.65
N SER A 95 6.95 8.92 -4.30
CA SER A 95 8.27 8.60 -4.86
C SER A 95 9.19 8.11 -3.75
N LEU A 96 9.75 6.92 -3.94
CA LEU A 96 10.59 6.23 -2.98
C LEU A 96 11.95 5.95 -3.60
N MET A 97 13.00 6.05 -2.79
CA MET A 97 14.34 5.65 -3.19
C MET A 97 14.85 4.55 -2.27
N THR A 98 15.44 3.50 -2.84
CA THR A 98 16.24 2.54 -2.07
C THR A 98 17.49 2.14 -2.85
N LYS A 99 18.61 2.01 -2.16
CA LYS A 99 19.88 1.46 -2.67
C LYS A 99 19.99 -0.05 -2.50
N SER A 100 19.03 -0.66 -1.80
CA SER A 100 19.00 -2.09 -1.53
C SER A 100 18.36 -2.85 -2.69
N ASP A 101 19.15 -3.63 -3.43
CA ASP A 101 18.64 -4.52 -4.47
C ASP A 101 17.78 -5.65 -3.90
N GLU A 102 18.04 -6.07 -2.66
CA GLU A 102 17.21 -7.04 -1.93
C GLU A 102 15.81 -6.48 -1.70
N ASP A 103 15.71 -5.24 -1.20
CA ASP A 103 14.42 -4.58 -0.97
C ASP A 103 13.66 -4.43 -2.28
N ILE A 104 14.34 -4.15 -3.39
CA ILE A 104 13.73 -4.08 -4.72
C ILE A 104 13.22 -5.44 -5.19
N GLY A 105 13.96 -6.53 -4.92
CA GLY A 105 13.51 -7.88 -5.23
C GLY A 105 12.21 -8.23 -4.49
N ILE A 106 12.18 -7.96 -3.17
CA ILE A 106 11.00 -8.16 -2.33
C ILE A 106 9.84 -7.30 -2.85
N LEU A 107 10.11 -6.02 -3.09
CA LEU A 107 9.13 -5.05 -3.56
C LEU A 107 8.50 -5.50 -4.89
N ARG A 108 9.33 -5.90 -5.86
CA ARG A 108 8.89 -6.39 -7.16
C ARG A 108 7.98 -7.60 -7.00
N GLN A 109 8.38 -8.59 -6.20
CA GLN A 109 7.57 -9.78 -5.96
C GLN A 109 6.20 -9.39 -5.39
N LYS A 110 6.15 -8.46 -4.41
CA LYS A 110 4.88 -8.00 -3.83
C LYS A 110 3.99 -7.27 -4.81
N ILE A 111 4.56 -6.46 -5.71
CA ILE A 111 3.76 -5.84 -6.79
C ILE A 111 3.21 -6.93 -7.69
N GLU A 112 4.02 -7.91 -8.07
CA GLU A 112 3.56 -9.00 -8.95
C GLU A 112 2.51 -9.89 -8.29
N ASP A 113 2.55 -10.09 -6.98
CA ASP A 113 1.53 -10.83 -6.23
C ASP A 113 0.15 -10.15 -6.30
N VAL A 114 0.13 -8.80 -6.28
CA VAL A 114 -1.11 -7.98 -6.26
C VAL A 114 -1.56 -7.60 -7.67
N PHE A 115 -0.64 -7.15 -8.51
CA PHE A 115 -0.88 -6.59 -9.84
C PHE A 115 -0.59 -7.61 -10.95
N GLY A 116 -0.01 -8.77 -10.66
CA GLY A 116 0.44 -9.71 -11.69
C GLY A 116 1.65 -9.20 -12.46
N LYS A 117 1.86 -9.73 -13.66
CA LYS A 117 3.04 -9.40 -14.47
C LYS A 117 3.09 -7.91 -14.87
N PRO A 118 4.30 -7.35 -15.07
CA PRO A 118 4.47 -5.99 -15.57
C PRO A 118 3.77 -5.75 -16.91
N THR A 119 3.29 -4.53 -17.12
CA THR A 119 2.78 -4.07 -18.41
C THR A 119 3.93 -3.75 -19.37
N ILE A 120 5.01 -3.18 -18.86
CA ILE A 120 6.23 -2.88 -19.62
C ILE A 120 7.42 -3.28 -18.77
N GLU A 121 8.39 -3.97 -19.37
CA GLU A 121 9.66 -4.30 -18.73
C GLU A 121 10.82 -4.00 -19.68
N ARG A 122 11.76 -3.18 -19.21
CA ARG A 122 13.06 -2.94 -19.84
C ARG A 122 14.15 -3.30 -18.84
N PRO A 123 14.76 -4.49 -18.97
CA PRO A 123 15.77 -4.97 -18.03
C PRO A 123 16.87 -3.94 -17.77
N GLY A 124 17.19 -3.72 -16.49
CA GLY A 124 18.20 -2.76 -16.04
C GLY A 124 17.86 -1.29 -16.28
N LYS A 125 16.64 -0.96 -16.74
CA LYS A 125 16.19 0.42 -16.97
C LYS A 125 14.95 0.75 -16.16
N TYR A 126 13.83 0.10 -16.46
CA TYR A 126 12.60 0.29 -15.69
C TYR A 126 11.62 -0.86 -15.90
N VAL A 127 10.71 -1.01 -14.95
CA VAL A 127 9.56 -1.91 -15.02
C VAL A 127 8.31 -1.17 -14.54
N THR A 128 7.19 -1.34 -15.25
CA THR A 128 5.94 -0.66 -14.93
C THR A 128 4.75 -1.60 -14.87
N TRP A 129 3.85 -1.34 -13.94
CA TRP A 129 2.53 -1.95 -13.86
C TRP A 129 1.48 -0.86 -14.05
N ASP A 130 0.68 -1.01 -15.09
CA ASP A 130 -0.46 -0.15 -15.37
C ASP A 130 -1.73 -1.00 -15.27
N LYS A 131 -2.60 -0.67 -14.32
CA LYS A 131 -3.92 -1.29 -14.18
C LYS A 131 -5.02 -0.30 -14.45
N LYS A 132 -5.26 -0.06 -15.74
CA LYS A 132 -6.40 0.70 -16.26
C LYS A 132 -7.76 0.20 -15.75
N ASN A 133 -7.87 -1.09 -15.41
CA ASN A 133 -9.12 -1.69 -14.93
C ASN A 133 -9.36 -1.48 -13.42
N LEU A 134 -8.36 -1.02 -12.66
CA LEU A 134 -8.57 -0.59 -11.28
C LEU A 134 -9.11 0.84 -11.28
N LYS A 135 -10.07 1.12 -10.39
CA LYS A 135 -10.57 2.46 -10.13
C LYS A 135 -10.26 2.82 -8.66
N PRO A 136 -9.44 3.86 -8.40
CA PRO A 136 -8.68 4.65 -9.39
C PRO A 136 -7.62 3.82 -10.12
N THR A 137 -7.28 4.24 -11.34
CA THR A 137 -6.19 3.62 -12.11
C THR A 137 -4.90 3.82 -11.35
N ILE A 138 -4.11 2.75 -11.20
CA ILE A 138 -2.81 2.77 -10.54
C ILE A 138 -1.72 2.58 -11.59
N LEU A 139 -0.71 3.45 -11.55
CA LEU A 139 0.57 3.23 -12.21
C LEU A 139 1.68 3.09 -11.16
N ILE A 140 2.46 2.02 -11.32
CA ILE A 140 3.64 1.75 -10.53
C ILE A 140 4.83 1.65 -11.49
N ALA A 141 5.92 2.33 -11.19
CA ALA A 141 7.16 2.23 -11.94
C ALA A 141 8.35 2.05 -10.99
N ILE A 142 9.23 1.09 -11.28
CA ILE A 142 10.56 1.01 -10.68
C ILE A 142 11.55 1.42 -11.76
N ASN A 143 12.38 2.42 -11.48
CA ASN A 143 13.47 2.86 -12.33
C ASN A 143 14.80 2.45 -11.68
N TYR A 144 15.60 1.69 -12.42
CA TYR A 144 16.92 1.26 -12.00
C TYR A 144 17.93 2.35 -12.39
N ILE A 145 18.61 2.95 -11.42
CA ILE A 145 19.62 4.00 -11.65
C ILE A 145 20.97 3.62 -11.02
N PRO A 146 22.10 4.17 -11.46
CA PRO A 146 23.42 3.72 -10.98
C PRO A 146 23.64 3.83 -9.46
N ASN A 147 22.91 4.71 -8.78
CA ASN A 147 23.07 5.00 -7.35
C ASN A 147 21.84 4.60 -6.52
N GLY A 148 21.04 3.67 -7.01
CA GLY A 148 19.87 3.14 -6.32
C GLY A 148 18.68 2.94 -7.25
N ASN A 149 17.50 2.84 -6.68
CA ASN A 149 16.29 2.52 -7.41
C ASN A 149 15.21 3.50 -7.01
N VAL A 150 14.53 4.08 -8.00
CA VAL A 150 13.45 5.05 -7.79
C VAL A 150 12.12 4.38 -8.11
N ILE A 151 11.28 4.26 -7.09
CA ILE A 151 9.94 3.72 -7.21
C ILE A 151 8.96 4.88 -7.25
N LYS A 152 8.10 4.91 -8.26
CA LYS A 152 7.03 5.89 -8.40
C LYS A 152 5.70 5.17 -8.37
N VAL A 153 4.77 5.73 -7.60
CA VAL A 153 3.40 5.27 -7.46
C VAL A 153 2.50 6.48 -7.71
N PHE A 154 1.60 6.41 -8.69
CA PHE A 154 0.71 7.54 -8.98
C PHE A 154 -0.58 7.10 -9.68
N TYR A 155 -1.57 7.98 -9.69
CA TYR A 155 -2.83 7.79 -10.42
C TYR A 155 -2.82 8.58 -11.73
N PRO A 156 -2.86 7.93 -12.92
CA PRO A 156 -2.74 8.62 -14.20
C PRO A 156 -4.02 9.32 -14.67
N ASN A 157 -5.21 8.97 -14.17
CA ASN A 157 -6.49 9.61 -14.56
C ASN A 157 -6.83 10.85 -13.74
N ALA A 158 -5.78 11.54 -13.36
CA ALA A 158 -5.82 12.52 -12.33
C ALA A 158 -5.06 13.70 -12.94
N ASP A 159 -5.76 14.74 -13.38
CA ASP A 159 -5.25 16.12 -13.60
C ASP A 159 -4.52 16.72 -12.34
N ARG A 160 -3.99 15.87 -11.45
CA ARG A 160 -4.23 15.91 -9.99
C ARG A 160 -2.96 15.89 -9.13
N CYS A 161 -1.83 15.58 -9.71
CA CYS A 161 -0.52 16.02 -9.24
C CYS A 161 0.05 16.66 -10.50
N LYS A 162 0.33 17.97 -10.55
CA LYS A 162 1.16 18.48 -11.63
C LYS A 162 2.49 17.71 -11.51
N LEU A 163 2.68 16.69 -12.33
CA LEU A 163 3.95 16.00 -12.46
C LEU A 163 4.91 17.06 -12.97
N LEU A 164 5.70 17.62 -12.04
CA LEU A 164 6.87 18.43 -12.35
C LEU A 164 7.90 17.54 -13.07
#